data_AF-A0A932G0F2-F1
#
_entry.id   AF-A0A932G0F2-F1
#
_cell.length_a   1.000
_cell.length_b   1.000
_cell.length_c   1.000
_cell.angle_alpha   90.00
_cell.angle_beta   90.00
_cell.angle_gamma   90.00
#
_symmetry.space_group_name_H-M   'P 1'
#
loop_
_entity.id
_entity.type
_entity.pdbx_description
1 polymer ?
#
loop_
_entity_poly.entity_id
_entity_poly.type
_entity_poly.pdbx_seq_one_letter_code
_entity_poly.pdbx_strand_id
1 'polypeptide(L)'
;MTVRQIQFYQQYQRYGLEILAIDLHRSETESTRDYMAERGINYPVLLADDAVLAAYGDIRTTPTMFLVDRTGKVVELFDRFNHSDLITMENKIRRLLGLAPLPAGSMAKKDLKELASHSAPDFSLPAINGKRVSLSALKGKVVLLNFWSVEDILSIGILSYQEAMYEKHRSRGLEVIGLHIDGGKEAARKVGSFLQANQIKIPVVQATPELLARYGGIEIAPVLILIDPYGYIREVYEEFNYEVMSQLEDNLLSLLTPLPPLESKLSQDPALQGTRHLMETKCARCHYLERVLLRGKTREEWKKTVYRMREKSLAWISRQEADEIIDYLSKLRP
;
A
#
# COMPACT_ATOMS: atom_id res chain seq x y z
N MET A 1 14.45 -6.61 1.36
CA MET A 1 14.62 -7.28 2.69
C MET A 1 15.97 -7.07 3.38
N THR A 2 17.08 -6.87 2.66
CA THR A 2 18.46 -6.90 3.20
C THR A 2 18.75 -5.85 4.29
N VAL A 3 18.29 -4.61 4.14
CA VAL A 3 18.56 -3.54 5.12
C VAL A 3 17.93 -3.82 6.49
N ARG A 4 16.67 -4.29 6.53
CA ARG A 4 16.01 -4.66 7.78
C ARG A 4 16.69 -5.84 8.46
N GLN A 5 17.11 -6.86 7.71
CA GLN A 5 17.81 -8.02 8.28
C GLN A 5 19.15 -7.61 8.92
N ILE A 6 19.90 -6.70 8.29
CA ILE A 6 21.13 -6.14 8.85
C ILE A 6 20.86 -5.41 10.17
N GLN A 7 19.89 -4.48 10.18
CA GLN A 7 19.52 -3.75 11.40
C GLN A 7 19.06 -4.70 12.51
N PHE A 8 18.26 -5.71 12.14
CA PHE A 8 17.74 -6.71 13.04
C PHE A 8 18.85 -7.56 13.66
N TYR A 9 19.80 -8.02 12.84
CA TYR A 9 20.97 -8.75 13.31
C TYR A 9 21.82 -7.88 14.24
N GLN A 10 22.13 -6.64 13.85
CA GLN A 10 22.89 -5.71 14.69
C GLN A 10 22.25 -5.48 16.07
N GLN A 11 20.92 -5.39 16.10
CA GLN A 11 20.16 -5.17 17.33
C GLN A 11 20.16 -6.41 18.24
N TYR A 12 20.00 -7.61 17.67
CA TYR A 12 19.73 -8.82 18.44
C TYR A 12 20.93 -9.78 18.59
N GLN A 13 22.00 -9.61 17.82
CA GLN A 13 23.22 -10.43 17.90
C GLN A 13 23.79 -10.45 19.32
N ARG A 14 23.78 -9.31 20.00
CA ARG A 14 24.31 -9.17 21.37
C ARG A 14 23.52 -9.97 22.42
N TYR A 15 22.32 -10.40 22.08
CA TYR A 15 21.47 -11.23 22.94
C TYR A 15 21.52 -12.72 22.55
N GLY A 16 22.30 -13.07 21.52
CA GLY A 16 22.51 -14.43 21.04
C GLY A 16 21.64 -14.83 19.86
N LEU A 17 21.12 -13.86 19.07
CA LEU A 17 20.54 -14.17 17.76
C LEU A 17 21.68 -14.38 16.75
N GLU A 18 21.64 -15.48 16.03
CA GLU A 18 22.45 -15.67 14.82
C GLU A 18 21.55 -15.76 13.59
N ILE A 19 21.96 -15.08 12.51
CA ILE A 19 21.32 -15.19 11.19
C ILE A 19 22.28 -15.91 10.26
N LEU A 20 21.82 -16.99 9.64
CA LEU A 20 22.53 -17.68 8.57
C LEU A 20 21.69 -17.56 7.30
N ALA A 21 22.19 -16.82 6.31
CA ALA A 21 21.56 -16.82 5.00
C ALA A 21 22.09 -18.02 4.20
N ILE A 22 21.22 -18.68 3.45
CA ILE A 22 21.59 -19.81 2.60
C ILE A 22 21.25 -19.42 1.16
N ASP A 23 22.28 -19.26 0.34
CA ASP A 23 22.16 -19.03 -1.09
C ASP A 23 21.92 -20.36 -1.80
N LEU A 24 20.84 -20.43 -2.57
CA LEU A 24 20.46 -21.63 -3.32
C LEU A 24 21.12 -21.67 -4.70
N HIS A 25 21.74 -20.58 -5.16
CA HIS A 25 22.41 -20.52 -6.45
C HIS A 25 23.85 -21.02 -6.35
N ARG A 26 24.11 -22.16 -6.99
CA ARG A 26 25.39 -22.88 -6.92
C ARG A 26 26.55 -22.24 -7.70
N SER A 27 26.30 -21.24 -8.56
CA SER A 27 27.23 -20.93 -9.65
C SER A 27 27.97 -19.59 -9.59
N GLU A 28 27.76 -18.71 -8.61
CA GLU A 28 28.44 -17.40 -8.62
C GLU A 28 28.90 -16.94 -7.23
N THR A 29 30.02 -17.49 -6.75
CA THR A 29 30.67 -17.06 -5.50
C THR A 29 31.18 -15.61 -5.53
N GLU A 30 31.50 -15.10 -6.72
CA GLU A 30 32.00 -13.74 -6.92
C GLU A 30 30.88 -12.71 -6.80
N SER A 31 29.70 -12.98 -7.37
CA SER A 31 28.55 -12.07 -7.30
C SER A 31 27.91 -12.02 -5.90
N THR A 32 27.88 -13.12 -5.14
CA THR A 32 27.38 -13.11 -3.75
C THR A 32 28.29 -12.31 -2.82
N ARG A 33 29.62 -12.43 -2.96
CA ARG A 33 30.57 -11.68 -2.12
C ARG A 33 30.49 -10.17 -2.39
N ASP A 34 30.44 -9.79 -3.67
CA ASP A 34 30.31 -8.39 -4.05
C ASP A 34 28.97 -7.81 -3.62
N TYR A 35 27.89 -8.58 -3.74
CA TYR A 35 26.56 -8.21 -3.23
C TYR A 35 26.56 -7.99 -1.71
N MET A 36 27.23 -8.87 -0.95
CA MET A 36 27.39 -8.72 0.49
C MET A 36 28.15 -7.44 0.85
N ALA A 37 29.26 -7.17 0.14
CA ALA A 37 30.08 -5.99 0.38
C ALA A 37 29.34 -4.70 0.02
N GLU A 38 28.64 -4.65 -1.12
CA GLU A 38 27.87 -3.49 -1.58
C GLU A 38 26.73 -3.16 -0.61
N ARG A 39 26.04 -4.18 -0.08
CA ARG A 39 24.87 -4.01 0.80
C ARG A 39 25.21 -3.97 2.28
N GLY A 40 26.47 -4.16 2.66
CA GLY A 40 26.91 -4.18 4.06
C GLY A 40 26.33 -5.35 4.86
N ILE A 41 26.11 -6.50 4.22
CA ILE A 41 25.65 -7.70 4.90
C ILE A 41 26.73 -8.16 5.88
N ASN A 42 26.36 -8.24 7.15
CA ASN A 42 27.28 -8.48 8.26
C ASN A 42 27.04 -9.81 9.00
N TYR A 43 26.21 -10.68 8.45
CA TYR A 43 25.95 -12.03 8.94
C TYR A 43 26.44 -13.08 7.92
N PRO A 44 26.73 -14.32 8.36
CA PRO A 44 27.19 -15.37 7.46
C PRO A 44 26.20 -15.70 6.33
N VAL A 45 26.74 -15.88 5.12
CA VAL A 45 26.02 -16.40 3.96
C VAL A 45 26.69 -17.72 3.55
N LEU A 46 25.90 -18.78 3.53
CA LEU A 46 26.31 -20.15 3.20
C LEU A 46 25.79 -20.51 1.80
N LEU A 47 26.47 -21.41 1.10
CA LEU A 47 25.98 -21.97 -0.15
C LEU A 47 25.30 -23.30 0.11
N ALA A 48 24.09 -23.51 -0.42
CA ALA A 48 23.39 -24.77 -0.30
C ALA A 48 24.03 -25.87 -1.16
N ASP A 49 24.23 -27.04 -0.57
CA ASP A 49 24.46 -28.28 -1.29
C ASP A 49 23.15 -29.09 -1.43
N ASP A 50 23.21 -30.22 -2.15
CA ASP A 50 22.02 -31.06 -2.38
C ASP A 50 21.48 -31.65 -1.08
N ALA A 51 22.34 -31.88 -0.08
CA ALA A 51 21.94 -32.42 1.20
C ALA A 51 21.13 -31.41 2.01
N VAL A 52 21.55 -30.13 2.02
CA VAL A 52 20.79 -29.03 2.63
C VAL A 52 19.44 -28.85 1.95
N LEU A 53 19.41 -28.82 0.61
CA LEU A 53 18.15 -28.70 -0.14
C LEU A 53 17.20 -29.87 0.14
N ALA A 54 17.71 -31.11 0.20
CA ALA A 54 16.91 -32.27 0.53
C ALA A 54 16.38 -32.25 1.98
N ALA A 55 17.18 -31.76 2.93
CA ALA A 55 16.84 -31.74 4.35
C ALA A 55 15.77 -30.70 4.72
N TYR A 56 15.77 -29.54 4.04
CA TYR A 56 14.82 -28.46 4.31
C TYR A 56 13.56 -28.50 3.40
N GLY A 57 13.47 -29.49 2.51
CA GLY A 57 12.32 -29.72 1.63
C GLY A 57 12.33 -28.85 0.36
N ASP A 58 11.29 -28.99 -0.47
CA ASP A 58 11.13 -28.26 -1.73
C ASP A 58 10.85 -26.77 -1.45
N ILE A 59 11.89 -25.98 -1.18
CA ILE A 59 11.82 -24.52 -1.00
C ILE A 59 11.39 -23.91 -2.33
N ARG A 60 10.11 -23.56 -2.43
CA ARG A 60 9.50 -23.03 -3.66
C ARG A 60 9.56 -21.50 -3.78
N THR A 61 9.84 -20.81 -2.68
CA THR A 61 9.81 -19.35 -2.59
C THR A 61 11.05 -18.86 -1.84
N THR A 62 11.68 -17.80 -2.36
CA THR A 62 12.77 -17.09 -1.68
C THR A 62 12.34 -15.66 -1.36
N PRO A 63 12.68 -15.11 -0.17
CA PRO A 63 13.32 -15.80 0.95
C PRO A 63 12.32 -16.69 1.72
N THR A 64 12.76 -17.90 2.10
CA THR A 64 12.11 -18.74 3.11
C THR A 64 12.95 -18.68 4.39
N MET A 65 12.33 -18.42 5.54
CA MET A 65 13.05 -18.33 6.82
C MET A 65 12.56 -19.36 7.83
N PHE A 66 13.52 -20.02 8.47
CA PHE A 66 13.28 -20.95 9.56
C PHE A 66 13.74 -20.28 10.86
N LEU A 67 12.84 -20.14 11.82
CA LEU A 67 13.24 -19.76 13.17
C LEU A 67 13.60 -21.03 13.94
N VAL A 68 14.86 -21.10 14.37
CA VAL A 68 15.40 -22.25 15.10
C VAL A 68 15.69 -21.83 16.53
N ASP A 69 15.25 -22.63 17.50
CA ASP A 69 15.55 -22.37 18.92
C ASP A 69 16.94 -22.85 19.34
N ARG A 70 17.32 -22.59 20.60
CA ARG A 70 18.64 -22.97 21.15
C ARG A 70 18.89 -24.47 21.23
N THR A 71 17.86 -25.30 21.07
CA THR A 71 17.99 -26.77 21.03
C THR A 71 18.19 -27.29 19.61
N GLY A 72 18.15 -26.41 18.61
CA GLY A 72 18.24 -26.78 17.19
C GLY A 72 16.88 -27.15 16.57
N LYS A 73 15.76 -26.91 17.27
CA LYS A 73 14.43 -27.22 16.74
C LYS A 73 13.88 -26.05 15.93
N VAL A 74 13.35 -26.33 14.75
CA VAL A 74 12.53 -25.36 13.99
C VAL A 74 11.25 -25.10 14.76
N VAL A 75 11.05 -23.85 15.19
CA VAL A 75 9.87 -23.41 15.93
C VAL A 75 8.91 -22.58 15.09
N GLU A 76 9.37 -22.07 13.93
CA GLU A 76 8.52 -21.38 12.96
C GLU A 76 9.10 -21.47 11.54
N LEU A 77 8.22 -21.50 10.54
CA LEU A 77 8.53 -21.35 9.13
C LEU A 77 7.82 -20.12 8.58
N PHE A 78 8.57 -19.25 7.90
CA PHE A 78 8.06 -18.11 7.14
C PHE A 78 8.38 -18.34 5.65
N ASP A 79 7.45 -18.93 4.90
CA ASP A 79 7.58 -19.28 3.47
C ASP A 79 6.82 -18.32 2.53
N ARG A 80 5.98 -17.46 3.09
CA ARG A 80 5.22 -16.40 2.42
C ARG A 80 5.32 -15.12 3.23
N PHE A 81 6.46 -14.47 3.11
CA PHE A 81 6.81 -13.35 3.98
C PHE A 81 5.85 -12.17 3.81
N ASN A 82 4.99 -11.95 4.81
CA ASN A 82 4.08 -10.81 4.89
C ASN A 82 4.60 -9.76 5.87
N HIS A 83 4.18 -8.49 5.71
CA HIS A 83 4.66 -7.44 6.61
C HIS A 83 4.21 -7.64 8.08
N SER A 84 3.04 -8.23 8.29
CA SER A 84 2.55 -8.65 9.61
C SER A 84 3.47 -9.69 10.28
N ASP A 85 4.18 -10.47 9.48
CA ASP A 85 5.05 -11.53 9.99
C ASP A 85 6.30 -10.97 10.65
N LEU A 86 6.74 -9.75 10.30
CA LEU A 86 7.90 -9.12 10.92
C LEU A 86 7.71 -8.90 12.43
N ILE A 87 6.53 -8.41 12.84
CA ILE A 87 6.22 -8.17 14.26
C ILE A 87 6.08 -9.50 14.99
N THR A 88 5.41 -10.46 14.36
CA THR A 88 5.24 -11.82 14.90
C THR A 88 6.59 -12.51 15.08
N MET A 89 7.44 -12.46 14.05
CA MET A 89 8.79 -12.98 14.03
C MET A 89 9.64 -12.31 15.10
N GLU A 90 9.63 -10.97 15.19
CA GLU A 90 10.39 -10.24 16.19
C GLU A 90 9.97 -10.60 17.62
N ASN A 91 8.67 -10.69 17.90
CA ASN A 91 8.18 -11.12 19.21
C ASN A 91 8.56 -12.56 19.53
N LYS A 92 8.51 -13.48 18.55
CA LYS A 92 8.98 -14.86 18.73
C LYS A 92 10.48 -14.91 19.02
N ILE A 93 11.29 -14.16 18.27
CA ILE A 93 12.74 -14.05 18.50
C ILE A 93 13.02 -13.48 19.89
N ARG A 94 12.40 -12.36 20.27
CA ARG A 94 12.55 -11.76 21.60
C ARG A 94 12.21 -12.74 22.71
N ARG A 95 11.13 -13.51 22.56
CA ARG A 95 10.76 -14.57 23.51
C ARG A 95 11.84 -15.66 23.62
N LEU A 96 12.39 -16.14 22.50
CA LEU A 96 13.48 -17.12 22.50
C LEU A 96 14.78 -16.58 23.10
N LEU A 97 15.00 -15.27 22.98
CA LEU A 97 16.14 -14.56 23.57
C LEU A 97 15.93 -14.16 25.04
N GLY A 98 14.76 -14.44 25.62
CA GLY A 98 14.41 -14.04 27.00
C GLY A 98 14.20 -12.53 27.17
N LEU A 99 13.96 -11.80 26.08
CA LEU A 99 13.66 -10.38 26.08
C LEU A 99 12.16 -10.16 26.30
N ALA A 100 11.81 -9.03 26.91
CA ALA A 100 10.42 -8.59 26.98
C ALA A 100 9.85 -8.50 25.55
N PRO A 101 8.58 -8.90 25.32
CA PRO A 101 7.94 -8.69 24.03
C PRO A 101 7.97 -7.19 23.68
N LEU A 102 7.82 -6.88 22.39
CA LEU A 102 7.64 -5.49 21.99
C LEU A 102 6.50 -4.87 22.82
N PRO A 103 6.66 -3.64 23.36
CA PRO A 103 5.62 -3.00 24.15
C PRO A 103 4.28 -3.08 23.42
N ALA A 104 3.19 -3.32 24.15
CA ALA A 104 1.82 -3.36 23.59
C ALA A 104 1.34 -2.01 23.00
N GLY A 105 2.26 -1.05 22.81
CA GLY A 105 2.07 0.21 22.10
C GLY A 105 3.30 0.67 21.31
N SER A 106 4.33 -0.17 21.10
CA SER A 106 5.49 0.20 20.24
C SER A 106 5.17 0.13 18.75
N MET A 107 3.92 -0.16 18.43
CA MET A 107 3.17 0.39 17.32
C MET A 107 1.72 0.02 17.65
N ALA A 108 0.93 0.97 18.15
CA ALA A 108 -0.44 1.03 17.68
C ALA A 108 -0.35 1.43 16.19
N LYS A 109 0.18 0.51 15.36
CA LYS A 109 0.12 0.62 13.93
C LYS A 109 -1.37 0.64 13.68
N LYS A 110 -1.87 1.78 13.23
CA LYS A 110 -3.16 1.79 12.55
C LYS A 110 -3.02 0.71 11.50
N ASP A 111 -3.85 -0.34 11.59
CA ASP A 111 -3.95 -1.30 10.51
C ASP A 111 -4.14 -0.45 9.25
N LEU A 112 -3.21 -0.52 8.29
CA LEU A 112 -3.26 0.40 7.16
C LEU A 112 -4.57 0.19 6.38
N LYS A 113 -5.22 -0.97 6.53
CA LYS A 113 -6.57 -1.24 6.03
C LYS A 113 -7.64 -0.38 6.71
N GLU A 114 -7.43 0.13 7.92
CA GLU A 114 -8.31 1.13 8.52
C GLU A 114 -8.27 2.48 7.78
N LEU A 115 -7.25 2.75 6.95
CA LEU A 115 -7.26 3.91 6.06
C LEU A 115 -8.28 3.75 4.92
N ALA A 116 -8.66 2.52 4.58
CA ALA A 116 -9.73 2.28 3.62
C ALA A 116 -11.02 2.96 4.10
N SER A 117 -11.83 3.42 3.16
CA SER A 117 -13.06 4.18 3.42
C SER A 117 -12.85 5.61 3.97
N HIS A 118 -11.62 6.05 4.22
CA HIS A 118 -11.33 7.43 4.63
C HIS A 118 -10.91 8.30 3.45
N SER A 119 -11.09 9.61 3.58
CA SER A 119 -10.51 10.57 2.63
C SER A 119 -8.99 10.49 2.70
N ALA A 120 -8.34 10.43 1.55
CA ALA A 120 -6.89 10.38 1.48
C ALA A 120 -6.28 11.69 2.06
N PRO A 121 -5.33 11.61 3.00
CA PRO A 121 -4.65 12.78 3.53
C PRO A 121 -3.98 13.62 2.43
N ASP A 122 -4.44 14.85 2.20
CA ASP A 122 -3.89 15.71 1.15
C ASP A 122 -2.41 16.06 1.39
N PHE A 123 -1.61 16.28 0.36
CA PHE A 123 -0.23 16.77 0.46
C PHE A 123 0.11 17.64 -0.74
N SER A 124 1.09 18.52 -0.58
CA SER A 124 1.64 19.32 -1.67
C SER A 124 3.16 19.38 -1.58
N LEU A 125 3.84 18.58 -2.39
CA LEU A 125 5.28 18.37 -2.30
C LEU A 125 5.94 18.47 -3.69
N PRO A 126 7.20 18.90 -3.77
CA PRO A 126 7.96 18.87 -5.02
C PRO A 126 8.31 17.41 -5.38
N ALA A 127 8.04 17.03 -6.63
CA ALA A 127 8.59 15.82 -7.20
C ALA A 127 10.06 16.02 -7.58
N ILE A 128 10.78 14.92 -7.74
CA ILE A 128 12.21 14.88 -8.10
C ILE A 128 12.47 15.56 -9.45
N ASN A 129 11.51 15.50 -10.37
CA ASN A 129 11.56 16.20 -11.65
C ASN A 129 11.26 17.71 -11.56
N GLY A 130 11.12 18.26 -10.35
CA GLY A 130 10.86 19.68 -10.08
C GLY A 130 9.39 20.09 -10.13
N LYS A 131 8.48 19.23 -10.62
CA LYS A 131 7.06 19.54 -10.67
C LYS A 131 6.43 19.42 -9.27
N ARG A 132 5.65 20.41 -8.87
CA ARG A 132 4.84 20.30 -7.63
C ARG A 132 3.67 19.35 -7.85
N VAL A 133 3.49 18.40 -6.94
CA VAL A 133 2.38 17.44 -6.93
C VAL A 133 1.51 17.73 -5.73
N SER A 134 0.21 17.94 -5.97
CA SER A 134 -0.80 18.12 -4.93
C SER A 134 -1.88 17.06 -5.10
N LEU A 135 -2.18 16.28 -4.06
CA LEU A 135 -3.18 15.21 -4.17
C LEU A 135 -4.58 15.80 -4.46
N SER A 136 -4.93 16.90 -3.79
CA SER A 136 -6.16 17.66 -4.04
C SER A 136 -6.33 18.16 -5.48
N ALA A 137 -5.22 18.41 -6.21
CA ALA A 137 -5.28 18.81 -7.62
C ALA A 137 -5.62 17.65 -8.57
N LEU A 138 -5.64 16.41 -8.06
CA LEU A 138 -6.00 15.21 -8.81
C LEU A 138 -7.44 14.75 -8.58
N LYS A 139 -8.27 15.53 -7.88
CA LYS A 139 -9.70 15.26 -7.77
C LYS A 139 -10.33 15.11 -9.16
N GLY A 140 -11.21 14.11 -9.28
CA GLY A 140 -11.80 13.68 -10.56
C GLY A 140 -11.00 12.59 -11.28
N LYS A 141 -9.81 12.22 -10.79
CA LYS A 141 -8.98 11.15 -11.35
C LYS A 141 -8.85 9.98 -10.39
N VAL A 142 -8.67 8.77 -10.92
CA VAL A 142 -8.26 7.61 -10.13
C VAL A 142 -6.79 7.79 -9.80
N VAL A 143 -6.41 7.75 -8.52
CA VAL A 143 -5.03 7.95 -8.11
C VAL A 143 -4.49 6.70 -7.45
N LEU A 144 -3.33 6.22 -7.89
CA LEU A 144 -2.58 5.18 -7.21
C LEU A 144 -1.33 5.79 -6.57
N LEU A 145 -1.28 5.78 -5.24
CA LEU A 145 -0.06 6.13 -4.50
C LEU A 145 0.76 4.87 -4.29
N ASN A 146 2.06 4.95 -4.53
CA ASN A 146 3.01 3.86 -4.27
C ASN A 146 4.08 4.34 -3.29
N PHE A 147 4.00 3.92 -2.02
CA PHE A 147 5.09 4.10 -1.07
C PHE A 147 6.14 3.04 -1.34
N TRP A 148 7.32 3.46 -1.81
CA TRP A 148 8.33 2.56 -2.37
C TRP A 148 9.74 2.89 -1.86
N SER A 149 10.62 1.89 -1.93
CA SER A 149 12.03 2.00 -1.59
C SER A 149 12.89 1.60 -2.79
N VAL A 150 13.95 2.36 -3.07
CA VAL A 150 14.94 2.02 -4.11
C VAL A 150 15.87 0.89 -3.64
N GLU A 151 15.89 0.60 -2.34
CA GLU A 151 16.67 -0.50 -1.77
C GLU A 151 15.90 -1.84 -1.80
N ASP A 152 14.62 -1.82 -2.18
CA ASP A 152 13.75 -2.99 -2.23
C ASP A 152 13.44 -3.43 -3.67
N ILE A 153 13.75 -4.70 -3.98
CA ILE A 153 13.64 -5.24 -5.34
C ILE A 153 12.18 -5.34 -5.82
N LEU A 154 11.25 -5.67 -4.91
CA LEU A 154 9.84 -5.77 -5.22
C LEU A 154 9.28 -4.38 -5.55
N SER A 155 9.67 -3.38 -4.75
CA SER A 155 9.32 -1.97 -4.94
C SER A 155 9.75 -1.44 -6.32
N ILE A 156 10.98 -1.74 -6.73
CA ILE A 156 11.50 -1.41 -8.07
C ILE A 156 10.66 -2.06 -9.17
N GLY A 157 10.39 -3.36 -9.06
CA GLY A 157 9.59 -4.10 -10.05
C GLY A 157 8.16 -3.55 -10.19
N ILE A 158 7.52 -3.26 -9.05
CA ILE A 158 6.17 -2.70 -9.02
C ILE A 158 6.12 -1.30 -9.61
N LEU A 159 7.11 -0.44 -9.32
CA LEU A 159 7.13 0.90 -9.89
C LEU A 159 7.31 0.88 -11.42
N SER A 160 8.17 -0.01 -11.95
CA SER A 160 8.31 -0.21 -13.40
C SER A 160 7.04 -0.76 -14.05
N TYR A 161 6.37 -1.72 -13.40
CA TYR A 161 5.06 -2.21 -13.85
C TYR A 161 4.00 -1.09 -13.87
N GLN A 162 4.00 -0.23 -12.85
CA GLN A 162 3.07 0.90 -12.76
C GLN A 162 3.33 1.97 -13.83
N GLU A 163 4.56 2.18 -14.28
CA GLU A 163 4.85 3.07 -15.41
C GLU A 163 4.12 2.60 -16.67
N ALA A 164 4.17 1.30 -16.98
CA ALA A 164 3.44 0.73 -18.11
C ALA A 164 1.92 0.90 -17.97
N MET A 165 1.39 0.67 -16.76
CA MET A 165 -0.01 0.88 -16.45
C MET A 165 -0.43 2.35 -16.58
N TYR A 166 0.40 3.28 -16.08
CA TYR A 166 0.20 4.71 -16.18
C TYR A 166 0.14 5.15 -17.65
N GLU A 167 1.12 4.78 -18.47
CA GLU A 167 1.13 5.14 -19.89
C GLU A 167 -0.12 4.59 -20.62
N LYS A 168 -0.56 3.38 -20.29
CA LYS A 168 -1.75 2.75 -20.87
C LYS A 168 -3.06 3.43 -20.46
N HIS A 169 -3.16 3.92 -19.22
CA HIS A 169 -4.44 4.33 -18.62
C HIS A 169 -4.56 5.81 -18.24
N ARG A 170 -3.49 6.61 -18.34
CA ARG A 170 -3.52 8.05 -18.00
C ARG A 170 -4.55 8.84 -18.78
N SER A 171 -4.78 8.49 -20.06
CA SER A 171 -5.81 9.12 -20.91
C SER A 171 -7.24 8.81 -20.44
N ARG A 172 -7.42 7.74 -19.66
CA ARG A 172 -8.69 7.35 -19.04
C ARG A 172 -8.88 7.95 -17.64
N GLY A 173 -7.96 8.80 -17.18
CA GLY A 173 -8.03 9.45 -15.88
C GLY A 173 -7.29 8.73 -14.75
N LEU A 174 -6.33 7.86 -15.07
CA LEU A 174 -5.39 7.33 -14.07
C LEU A 174 -4.26 8.33 -13.80
N GLU A 175 -3.93 8.54 -12.54
CA GLU A 175 -2.67 9.12 -12.10
C GLU A 175 -1.96 8.18 -11.15
N VAL A 176 -0.64 8.13 -11.26
CA VAL A 176 0.21 7.37 -10.34
C VAL A 176 1.21 8.34 -9.73
N ILE A 177 1.49 8.19 -8.43
CA ILE A 177 2.50 8.98 -7.71
C ILE A 177 3.38 8.01 -6.92
N GLY A 178 4.68 8.02 -7.19
CA GLY A 178 5.67 7.33 -6.37
C GLY A 178 6.04 8.17 -5.15
N LEU A 179 5.94 7.61 -3.96
CA LEU A 179 6.32 8.21 -2.68
C LEU A 179 7.54 7.45 -2.14
N HIS A 180 8.72 7.96 -2.43
CA HIS A 180 9.97 7.32 -2.02
C HIS A 180 10.20 7.50 -0.52
N ILE A 181 10.40 6.39 0.21
CA ILE A 181 10.48 6.41 1.68
C ILE A 181 11.92 6.38 2.23
N ASP A 182 12.93 6.09 1.40
CA ASP A 182 14.29 5.98 1.92
C ASP A 182 14.87 7.35 2.29
N GLY A 183 15.72 7.35 3.31
CA GLY A 183 16.36 8.56 3.84
C GLY A 183 17.78 8.77 3.31
N GLY A 184 18.20 10.03 3.22
CA GLY A 184 19.59 10.41 3.00
C GLY A 184 19.98 10.69 1.54
N LYS A 185 21.14 11.32 1.37
CA LYS A 185 21.64 11.78 0.06
C LYS A 185 21.98 10.64 -0.89
N GLU A 186 22.38 9.48 -0.35
CA GLU A 186 22.72 8.31 -1.15
C GLU A 186 21.47 7.74 -1.84
N ALA A 187 20.42 7.50 -1.07
CA ALA A 187 19.14 7.03 -1.59
C ALA A 187 18.58 7.98 -2.66
N ALA A 188 18.62 9.29 -2.42
CA ALA A 188 18.18 10.28 -3.40
C ALA A 188 18.94 10.18 -4.74
N ARG A 189 20.25 9.90 -4.71
CA ARG A 189 21.05 9.68 -5.92
C ARG A 189 20.64 8.40 -6.63
N LYS A 190 20.50 7.29 -5.89
CA LYS A 190 20.05 5.99 -6.43
C LYS A 190 18.68 6.10 -7.08
N VAL A 191 17.73 6.81 -6.45
CA VAL A 191 16.41 7.07 -7.05
C VAL A 191 16.55 7.83 -8.36
N GLY A 192 17.31 8.93 -8.40
CA GLY A 192 17.51 9.70 -9.63
C GLY A 192 18.06 8.85 -10.77
N SER A 193 19.10 8.06 -10.50
CA SER A 193 19.69 7.12 -11.47
C SER A 193 18.68 6.05 -11.91
N PHE A 194 17.92 5.48 -10.98
CA PHE A 194 16.91 4.46 -11.28
C PHE A 194 15.82 5.01 -12.21
N LEU A 195 15.25 6.18 -11.90
CA LEU A 195 14.19 6.79 -12.69
C LEU A 195 14.66 7.12 -14.11
N GLN A 196 15.90 7.61 -14.25
CA GLN A 196 16.49 7.91 -15.56
C GLN A 196 16.73 6.62 -16.37
N ALA A 197 17.37 5.62 -15.76
CA ALA A 197 17.71 4.37 -16.44
C ALA A 197 16.47 3.59 -16.91
N ASN A 198 15.39 3.64 -16.13
CA ASN A 198 14.14 2.93 -16.42
C ASN A 198 13.08 3.82 -17.11
N GLN A 199 13.44 5.06 -17.48
CA GLN A 199 12.55 6.01 -18.16
C GLN A 199 11.21 6.23 -17.44
N ILE A 200 11.22 6.22 -16.12
CA ILE A 200 10.02 6.42 -15.30
C ILE A 200 9.55 7.87 -15.41
N LYS A 201 8.34 8.07 -15.93
CA LYS A 201 7.70 9.39 -16.10
C LYS A 201 6.74 9.70 -14.96
N ILE A 202 6.30 8.68 -14.23
CA ILE A 202 5.52 8.83 -13.00
C ILE A 202 6.19 9.87 -12.09
N PRO A 203 5.45 10.89 -11.60
CA PRO A 203 5.98 11.80 -10.60
C PRO A 203 6.39 11.06 -9.33
N VAL A 204 7.68 11.17 -8.96
CA VAL A 204 8.20 10.64 -7.71
C VAL A 204 8.49 11.78 -6.74
N VAL A 205 7.98 11.66 -5.52
CA VAL A 205 8.11 12.61 -4.42
C VAL A 205 8.84 11.93 -3.27
N GLN A 206 9.72 12.66 -2.59
CA GLN A 206 10.29 12.21 -1.32
C GLN A 206 9.22 12.25 -0.23
N ALA A 207 8.90 11.10 0.38
CA ALA A 207 7.99 11.05 1.51
C ALA A 207 8.66 11.68 2.74
N THR A 208 8.01 12.68 3.33
CA THR A 208 8.47 13.29 4.59
C THR A 208 7.94 12.50 5.78
N PRO A 209 8.61 12.55 6.96
CA PRO A 209 8.10 11.92 8.17
C PRO A 209 6.65 12.31 8.50
N GLU A 210 6.27 13.58 8.26
CA GLU A 210 4.91 14.07 8.47
C GLU A 210 3.90 13.44 7.50
N LEU A 211 4.30 13.22 6.24
CA LEU A 211 3.46 12.52 5.27
C LEU A 211 3.26 11.07 5.69
N LEU A 212 4.34 10.37 6.05
CA LEU A 212 4.29 8.98 6.49
C LEU A 212 3.37 8.82 7.72
N ALA A 213 3.49 9.72 8.71
CA ALA A 213 2.64 9.72 9.90
C ALA A 213 1.15 9.90 9.56
N ARG A 214 0.81 10.76 8.60
CA ARG A 214 -0.59 10.97 8.17
C ARG A 214 -1.18 9.75 7.46
N TYR A 215 -0.34 8.95 6.83
CA TYR A 215 -0.71 7.67 6.21
C TYR A 215 -0.49 6.48 7.16
N GLY A 216 -0.62 6.67 8.47
CA GLY A 216 -0.59 5.58 9.45
C GLY A 216 0.80 5.16 9.92
N GLY A 217 1.84 5.94 9.61
CA GLY A 217 3.21 5.63 9.98
C GLY A 217 3.80 4.54 9.09
N ILE A 218 3.70 4.71 7.76
CA ILE A 218 4.29 3.75 6.81
C ILE A 218 5.81 3.74 6.98
N GLU A 219 6.34 2.58 7.33
CA GLU A 219 7.78 2.28 7.49
C GLU A 219 8.24 1.14 6.57
N ILE A 220 7.40 0.80 5.60
CA ILE A 220 7.38 -0.47 4.89
C ILE A 220 7.18 -0.14 3.43
N ALA A 221 7.82 -0.90 2.56
CA ALA A 221 7.66 -0.77 1.12
C ALA A 221 7.67 -2.16 0.48
N PRO A 222 6.90 -2.38 -0.61
CA PRO A 222 5.94 -1.43 -1.18
C PRO A 222 4.63 -1.33 -0.36
N VAL A 223 3.94 -0.19 -0.43
CA VAL A 223 2.53 -0.07 -0.04
C VAL A 223 1.80 0.70 -1.12
N LEU A 224 0.73 0.13 -1.67
CA LEU A 224 -0.11 0.80 -2.65
C LEU A 224 -1.41 1.27 -2.02
N ILE A 225 -1.82 2.49 -2.33
CA ILE A 225 -3.10 3.05 -1.90
C ILE A 225 -3.87 3.48 -3.14
N LEU A 226 -4.98 2.80 -3.40
CA LEU A 226 -5.88 3.12 -4.50
C LEU A 226 -6.93 4.12 -4.03
N ILE A 227 -7.03 5.25 -4.74
CA ILE A 227 -7.91 6.37 -4.40
C ILE A 227 -8.88 6.60 -5.56
N ASP A 228 -10.16 6.73 -5.25
CA ASP A 228 -11.19 7.02 -6.24
C ASP A 228 -11.20 8.50 -6.69
N PRO A 229 -11.94 8.85 -7.76
CA PRO A 229 -12.06 10.23 -8.24
C PRO A 229 -12.56 11.26 -7.22
N TYR A 230 -13.19 10.82 -6.12
CA TYR A 230 -13.70 11.70 -5.07
C TYR A 230 -12.66 11.95 -3.97
N GLY A 231 -11.52 11.26 -4.01
CA GLY A 231 -10.44 11.37 -3.04
C GLY A 231 -10.55 10.41 -1.86
N TYR A 232 -11.36 9.35 -1.97
CA TYR A 232 -11.47 8.31 -0.94
C TYR A 232 -10.53 7.14 -1.21
N ILE A 233 -9.86 6.68 -0.16
CA ILE A 233 -9.08 5.45 -0.20
C ILE A 233 -10.03 4.27 -0.33
N ARG A 234 -9.86 3.50 -1.40
CA ARG A 234 -10.65 2.32 -1.73
C ARG A 234 -10.03 1.06 -1.20
N GLU A 235 -8.72 0.94 -1.38
CA GLU A 235 -7.99 -0.25 -1.02
C GLU A 235 -6.56 0.11 -0.66
N VAL A 236 -6.00 -0.63 0.29
CA VAL A 236 -4.59 -0.55 0.68
C VAL A 236 -3.97 -1.93 0.49
N TYR A 237 -2.93 -1.99 -0.34
CA TYR A 237 -2.22 -3.21 -0.67
C TYR A 237 -0.85 -3.19 0.00
N GLU A 238 -0.60 -4.19 0.84
CA GLU A 238 0.67 -4.40 1.55
C GLU A 238 1.36 -5.71 1.12
N GLU A 239 0.69 -6.49 0.26
CA GLU A 239 1.11 -7.81 -0.22
C GLU A 239 1.05 -7.83 -1.75
N PHE A 240 2.01 -8.50 -2.41
CA PHE A 240 2.15 -8.45 -3.86
C PHE A 240 2.44 -9.82 -4.46
N ASN A 241 1.49 -10.72 -4.30
CA ASN A 241 1.42 -11.97 -5.06
C ASN A 241 0.56 -11.80 -6.33
N TYR A 242 0.50 -12.82 -7.17
CA TYR A 242 -0.27 -12.78 -8.42
C TYR A 242 -1.76 -12.42 -8.21
N GLU A 243 -2.41 -13.00 -7.20
CA GLU A 243 -3.83 -12.75 -6.92
C GLU A 243 -4.07 -11.29 -6.52
N VAL A 244 -3.21 -10.74 -5.66
CA VAL A 244 -3.33 -9.35 -5.23
C VAL A 244 -3.06 -8.38 -6.38
N MET A 245 -2.09 -8.69 -7.24
CA MET A 245 -1.81 -7.89 -8.44
C MET A 245 -2.99 -7.92 -9.42
N SER A 246 -3.62 -9.08 -9.63
CA SER A 246 -4.84 -9.19 -10.42
C SER A 246 -5.98 -8.36 -9.81
N GLN A 247 -6.16 -8.43 -8.49
CA GLN A 247 -7.19 -7.67 -7.79
C GLN A 247 -6.95 -6.16 -7.86
N LEU A 248 -5.69 -5.72 -7.81
CA LEU A 248 -5.30 -4.33 -8.02
C LEU A 248 -5.72 -3.85 -9.42
N GLU A 249 -5.40 -4.61 -10.46
CA GLU A 249 -5.79 -4.28 -11.83
C GLU A 249 -7.32 -4.19 -11.96
N ASP A 250 -8.06 -5.17 -11.46
CA ASP A 250 -9.52 -5.20 -11.53
C ASP A 250 -10.15 -4.00 -10.81
N ASN A 251 -9.68 -3.69 -9.61
CA ASN A 251 -10.18 -2.54 -8.83
C ASN A 251 -9.88 -1.22 -9.53
N LEU A 252 -8.67 -1.07 -10.08
CA LEU A 252 -8.27 0.13 -10.82
C LEU A 252 -9.08 0.29 -12.10
N LEU A 253 -9.26 -0.79 -12.88
CA LEU A 253 -10.02 -0.76 -14.12
C LEU A 253 -11.51 -0.49 -13.89
N SER A 254 -12.07 -1.01 -12.79
CA SER A 254 -13.42 -0.68 -12.34
C SER A 254 -13.58 0.82 -12.10
N LEU A 255 -12.62 1.45 -11.42
CA LEU A 255 -12.65 2.90 -11.16
C LEU A 255 -12.44 3.76 -12.41
N LEU A 256 -11.70 3.25 -13.40
CA LEU A 256 -11.46 3.90 -14.70
C LEU A 256 -12.56 3.65 -15.72
N THR A 257 -13.56 2.84 -15.38
CA THR A 257 -14.74 2.70 -16.22
C THR A 257 -15.57 3.95 -16.00
N PRO A 258 -15.87 4.74 -17.05
CA PRO A 258 -16.70 5.92 -16.89
C PRO A 258 -18.00 5.50 -16.22
N LEU A 259 -18.29 6.06 -15.05
CA LEU A 259 -19.64 6.05 -14.53
C LEU A 259 -20.52 6.53 -15.67
N PRO A 260 -21.61 5.81 -16.05
CA PRO A 260 -22.46 6.32 -17.10
C PRO A 260 -22.83 7.74 -16.72
N PRO A 261 -22.77 8.67 -17.69
CA PRO A 261 -23.01 10.07 -17.39
C PRO A 261 -24.28 10.15 -16.54
N LEU A 262 -24.21 10.93 -15.47
CA LEU A 262 -25.42 11.38 -14.77
C LEU A 262 -26.18 12.26 -15.77
N GLU A 263 -26.77 11.64 -16.79
CA GLU A 263 -27.65 12.26 -17.76
C GLU A 263 -28.95 12.58 -17.05
N SER A 264 -28.88 13.58 -16.21
CA SER A 264 -30.01 14.43 -15.94
C SER A 264 -29.47 15.85 -15.90
N LYS A 265 -30.20 16.79 -16.50
CA LYS A 265 -29.91 18.24 -16.47
C LYS A 265 -29.66 18.77 -15.05
N LEU A 266 -30.07 18.01 -14.02
CA LEU A 266 -29.85 18.26 -12.59
C LEU A 266 -28.40 18.07 -12.11
N SER A 267 -27.58 17.25 -12.77
CA SER A 267 -26.18 17.03 -12.34
C SER A 267 -25.26 18.22 -12.64
N GLN A 268 -25.71 19.13 -13.50
CA GLN A 268 -25.05 20.38 -13.88
C GLN A 268 -25.67 21.62 -13.21
N ASP A 269 -26.72 21.45 -12.40
CA ASP A 269 -27.38 22.54 -11.69
C ASP A 269 -26.47 23.06 -10.55
N PRO A 270 -26.02 24.34 -10.59
CA PRO A 270 -25.20 24.92 -9.53
C PRO A 270 -25.86 24.85 -8.15
N ALA A 271 -27.19 24.87 -8.07
CA ALA A 271 -27.93 24.78 -6.82
C ALA A 271 -27.81 23.39 -6.16
N LEU A 272 -27.48 22.35 -6.93
CA LEU A 272 -27.38 20.96 -6.46
C LEU A 272 -25.93 20.48 -6.27
N GLN A 273 -24.92 21.29 -6.61
CA GLN A 273 -23.51 20.94 -6.41
C GLN A 273 -23.17 20.67 -4.93
N GLY A 274 -23.73 21.45 -4.00
CA GLY A 274 -23.54 21.26 -2.56
C GLY A 274 -24.07 19.90 -2.09
N THR A 275 -25.29 19.55 -2.50
CA THR A 275 -25.92 18.28 -2.12
C THR A 275 -25.29 17.08 -2.82
N ARG A 276 -24.81 17.27 -4.05
CA ARG A 276 -23.98 16.28 -4.74
C ARG A 276 -22.70 16.00 -3.95
N HIS A 277 -21.97 17.04 -3.56
CA HIS A 277 -20.75 16.89 -2.77
C HIS A 277 -21.04 16.21 -1.42
N LEU A 278 -22.15 16.55 -0.77
CA LEU A 278 -22.61 15.90 0.45
C LEU A 278 -22.86 14.41 0.23
N MET A 279 -23.62 14.03 -0.81
CA MET A 279 -23.87 12.63 -1.15
C MET A 279 -22.58 11.88 -1.44
N GLU A 280 -21.70 12.46 -2.26
CA GLU A 280 -20.41 11.85 -2.60
C GLU A 280 -19.59 11.61 -1.32
N THR A 281 -19.52 12.63 -0.46
CA THR A 281 -18.74 12.59 0.77
C THR A 281 -19.26 11.53 1.75
N LYS A 282 -20.58 11.44 1.92
CA LYS A 282 -21.19 10.57 2.92
C LYS A 282 -21.36 9.14 2.43
N CYS A 283 -21.67 8.94 1.15
CA CYS A 283 -21.98 7.61 0.60
C CYS A 283 -20.74 6.86 0.10
N ALA A 284 -19.70 7.56 -0.38
CA ALA A 284 -18.50 6.90 -0.94
C ALA A 284 -17.68 6.15 0.12
N ARG A 285 -17.87 6.47 1.41
CA ARG A 285 -17.20 5.83 2.54
C ARG A 285 -17.31 4.31 2.47
N CYS A 286 -18.51 3.75 2.32
CA CYS A 286 -18.70 2.30 2.48
C CYS A 286 -18.81 1.52 1.16
N HIS A 287 -19.06 2.18 0.04
CA HIS A 287 -19.18 1.53 -1.26
C HIS A 287 -18.88 2.51 -2.39
N TYR A 288 -18.63 1.99 -3.60
CA TYR A 288 -18.46 2.82 -4.79
C TYR A 288 -19.77 3.58 -5.07
N LEU A 289 -19.69 4.85 -5.45
CA LEU A 289 -20.88 5.65 -5.73
C LEU A 289 -21.63 5.17 -6.96
N GLU A 290 -20.98 4.43 -7.85
CA GLU A 290 -21.62 3.76 -8.98
C GLU A 290 -22.86 2.96 -8.56
N ARG A 291 -22.79 2.23 -7.44
CA ARG A 291 -23.94 1.48 -6.90
C ARG A 291 -25.12 2.36 -6.52
N VAL A 292 -24.90 3.64 -6.26
CA VAL A 292 -25.93 4.63 -5.94
C VAL A 292 -26.44 5.27 -7.22
N LEU A 293 -25.52 5.76 -8.06
CA LEU A 293 -25.84 6.51 -9.28
C LEU A 293 -26.52 5.65 -10.36
N LEU A 294 -26.29 4.34 -10.35
CA LEU A 294 -26.92 3.39 -11.28
C LEU A 294 -28.34 2.94 -10.87
N ARG A 295 -28.80 3.27 -9.66
CA ARG A 295 -30.08 2.75 -9.14
C ARG A 295 -31.21 3.74 -9.40
N GLY A 296 -32.25 3.30 -10.11
CA GLY A 296 -33.57 3.95 -10.07
C GLY A 296 -34.31 3.46 -8.83
N LYS A 297 -34.56 4.36 -7.87
CA LYS A 297 -35.31 4.09 -6.64
C LYS A 297 -36.23 5.26 -6.37
N THR A 298 -37.42 4.96 -5.89
CA THR A 298 -38.35 5.96 -5.38
C THR A 298 -37.76 6.67 -4.15
N ARG A 299 -38.29 7.86 -3.83
CA ARG A 299 -37.87 8.61 -2.65
C ARG A 299 -37.99 7.79 -1.35
N GLU A 300 -39.04 6.98 -1.21
CA GLU A 300 -39.24 6.13 -0.03
C GLU A 300 -38.24 4.96 0.04
N GLU A 301 -37.84 4.39 -1.09
CA GLU A 301 -36.78 3.39 -1.15
C GLU A 301 -35.40 3.98 -0.84
N TRP A 302 -35.15 5.21 -1.30
CA TRP A 302 -33.95 5.96 -0.90
C TRP A 302 -33.96 6.27 0.58
N LYS A 303 -35.09 6.70 1.15
CA LYS A 303 -35.24 6.93 2.58
C LYS A 303 -34.88 5.69 3.39
N LYS A 304 -35.46 4.54 3.06
CA LYS A 304 -35.09 3.26 3.70
C LYS A 304 -33.59 2.95 3.58
N THR A 305 -33.00 3.22 2.42
CA THR A 305 -31.57 2.94 2.16
C THR A 305 -30.65 3.84 2.97
N VAL A 306 -30.85 5.16 2.91
CA VAL A 306 -29.99 6.16 3.55
C VAL A 306 -30.14 6.11 5.07
N TYR A 307 -31.35 5.90 5.59
CA TYR A 307 -31.54 5.73 7.04
C TYR A 307 -30.90 4.44 7.57
N ARG A 308 -30.94 3.33 6.80
CA ARG A 308 -30.17 2.12 7.15
C ARG A 308 -28.66 2.35 7.11
N MET A 309 -28.16 3.20 6.21
CA MET A 309 -26.75 3.60 6.22
C MET A 309 -26.42 4.42 7.47
N ARG A 310 -27.31 5.34 7.85
CA ARG A 310 -27.18 6.16 9.06
C ARG A 310 -27.15 5.32 10.34
N GLU A 311 -27.90 4.22 10.40
CA GLU A 311 -27.87 3.29 11.55
C GLU A 311 -26.49 2.66 11.75
N LYS A 312 -25.69 2.49 10.69
CA LYS A 312 -24.32 1.98 10.81
C LYS A 312 -23.36 2.98 11.47
N SER A 313 -23.65 4.28 11.37
CA SER A 313 -22.87 5.32 12.03
C SER A 313 -23.71 6.60 12.18
N LEU A 314 -24.37 6.73 13.33
CA LEU A 314 -25.29 7.84 13.62
C LEU A 314 -24.61 9.21 13.60
N ALA A 315 -23.29 9.25 13.86
CA ALA A 315 -22.46 10.46 13.82
C ALA A 315 -22.02 10.84 12.41
N TRP A 316 -22.09 9.93 11.44
CA TRP A 316 -21.57 10.16 10.09
C TRP A 316 -22.55 10.94 9.21
N ILE A 317 -23.83 10.59 9.26
CA ILE A 317 -24.90 11.24 8.49
C ILE A 317 -25.93 11.80 9.48
N SER A 318 -26.02 13.12 9.57
CA SER A 318 -27.07 13.77 10.37
C SER A 318 -28.45 13.50 9.76
N ARG A 319 -29.54 13.74 10.51
CA ARG A 319 -30.89 13.59 9.94
C ARG A 319 -31.11 14.56 8.78
N GLN A 320 -30.65 15.79 8.92
CA GLN A 320 -30.73 16.81 7.87
C GLN A 320 -29.95 16.38 6.62
N GLU A 321 -28.71 15.93 6.78
CA GLU A 321 -27.88 15.47 5.66
C GLU A 321 -28.51 14.26 4.97
N ALA A 322 -29.13 13.34 5.73
CA ALA A 322 -29.84 12.20 5.16
C ALA A 322 -31.01 12.66 4.29
N ASP A 323 -31.82 13.60 4.77
CA ASP A 323 -32.98 14.11 4.03
C ASP A 323 -32.55 14.86 2.75
N GLU A 324 -31.47 15.64 2.80
CA GLU A 324 -30.88 16.31 1.63
C GLU A 324 -30.36 15.29 0.59
N ILE A 325 -29.65 14.24 1.03
CA ILE A 325 -29.18 13.16 0.15
C ILE A 325 -30.37 12.43 -0.49
N ILE A 326 -31.41 12.10 0.28
CA ILE A 326 -32.61 11.41 -0.24
C ILE A 326 -33.29 12.26 -1.32
N ASP A 327 -33.45 13.55 -1.07
CA ASP A 327 -34.08 14.48 -2.02
C ASP A 327 -33.28 14.55 -3.32
N TYR A 328 -31.95 14.71 -3.23
CA TYR A 328 -31.06 14.71 -4.39
C TYR A 328 -31.10 13.40 -5.17
N LEU A 329 -30.98 12.25 -4.49
CA LEU A 329 -31.00 10.93 -5.14
C LEU A 329 -32.35 10.63 -5.81
N SER A 330 -33.46 11.09 -5.23
CA SER A 330 -34.80 10.93 -5.83
C SER A 330 -35.01 11.76 -7.10
N LYS A 331 -34.23 12.84 -7.27
CA LYS A 331 -34.28 13.70 -8.45
C LYS A 331 -33.35 13.23 -9.57
N LEU A 332 -32.26 12.53 -9.24
CA LEU A 332 -31.26 12.09 -10.22
C LEU A 332 -31.81 11.13 -11.29
N ARG A 333 -32.70 10.22 -10.91
CA ARG A 333 -33.44 9.31 -11.80
C ARG A 333 -34.85 9.11 -11.21
N PRO A 334 -35.84 9.91 -11.65
CA PRO A 334 -37.21 9.86 -11.17
C PRO A 334 -37.88 8.49 -11.34
#